data_AF-A0A7R6WIM5-F1
#
_entry.id   AF-A0A7R6WIM5-F1
#
_cell.length_a   1.000
_cell.length_b   1.000
_cell.length_c   1.000
_cell.angle_alpha   90.00
_cell.angle_beta   90.00
_cell.angle_gamma   90.00
#
_symmetry.space_group_name_H-M   'P 1'
#
loop_
_entity.id
_entity.type
_entity.pdbx_description
1 polymer ?
#
loop_
_entity_poly.entity_id
_entity_poly.type
_entity_poly.pdbx_seq_one_letter_code
_entity_poly.pdbx_strand_id
1 'polypeptide(L)'
;MRNTTVAALVYEFLFDVYWQIDAGRPHNDWLPDEHGVMREAFYHMHMSCWEWSTSVLEEVGAIKTLQMHPNRSSPYSYPLMTLDECRVADFSEFETFDNYCYAMFTFRQLIDQTSAREDEVNLAVRSPQFLEAVASKDDVFPVEDIDCVKFRRDRFEEKVMTRWRDPMQRRIFQRKDGAQK
;
A
#
# COMPACT_ATOMS: atom_id res chain seq x y z
N MET A 1 -1.07 1.93 23.06
CA MET A 1 -0.53 1.77 21.69
C MET A 1 -1.44 2.54 20.75
N ARG A 2 -0.87 3.43 19.94
CA ARG A 2 -1.60 4.20 18.93
C ARG A 2 -1.34 3.54 17.58
N ASN A 3 -2.39 3.27 16.80
CA ASN A 3 -2.26 2.64 15.49
C ASN A 3 -2.87 3.54 14.42
N THR A 4 -2.23 3.63 13.26
CA THR A 4 -2.92 4.12 12.07
C THR A 4 -4.02 3.16 11.65
N THR A 5 -5.03 3.67 10.95
CA THR A 5 -6.07 2.83 10.34
C THR A 5 -5.53 2.12 9.10
N VAL A 6 -6.10 0.96 8.79
CA VAL A 6 -5.79 0.23 7.55
C VAL A 6 -6.18 1.08 6.34
N ALA A 7 -7.31 1.78 6.40
CA ALA A 7 -7.78 2.71 5.37
C ALA A 7 -6.73 3.77 5.00
N ALA A 8 -6.01 4.33 5.99
CA ALA A 8 -4.98 5.33 5.72
C ALA A 8 -3.77 4.72 4.99
N LEU A 9 -3.40 3.47 5.31
CA LEU A 9 -2.32 2.77 4.60
C LEU A 9 -2.75 2.36 3.18
N VAL A 10 -3.99 1.92 2.98
CA VAL A 10 -4.59 1.65 1.66
C VAL A 10 -4.50 2.90 0.78
N TYR A 11 -4.85 4.06 1.33
CA TYR A 11 -4.74 5.33 0.62
C TYR A 11 -3.29 5.64 0.21
N GLU A 12 -2.31 5.44 1.10
CA GLU A 12 -0.89 5.64 0.76
C GLU A 12 -0.41 4.69 -0.34
N PHE A 13 -0.89 3.43 -0.37
CA PHE A 13 -0.56 2.51 -1.46
C PHE A 13 -1.14 2.96 -2.80
N LEU A 14 -2.40 3.39 -2.81
CA LEU A 14 -3.02 3.89 -4.03
C LEU A 14 -2.35 5.19 -4.50
N PHE A 15 -1.94 6.05 -3.57
CA PHE A 15 -1.14 7.23 -3.87
C PHE A 15 0.19 6.86 -4.52
N ASP A 16 0.91 5.86 -4.01
CA ASP A 16 2.16 5.37 -4.63
C ASP A 16 1.91 4.90 -6.07
N VAL A 17 0.82 4.17 -6.33
CA VAL A 17 0.42 3.75 -7.69
C VAL A 17 0.21 4.96 -8.61
N TYR A 18 -0.57 5.95 -8.19
CA TYR A 18 -0.80 7.17 -8.98
C TYR A 18 0.49 7.96 -9.21
N TRP A 19 1.35 8.05 -8.20
CA TRP A 19 2.65 8.69 -8.32
C TRP A 19 3.54 7.99 -9.36
N GLN A 20 3.56 6.66 -9.37
CA GLN A 20 4.29 5.88 -10.38
C GLN A 20 3.70 6.06 -11.77
N ILE A 21 2.36 6.08 -11.91
CA ILE A 21 1.69 6.36 -13.18
C ILE A 21 2.09 7.74 -13.70
N ASP A 22 2.05 8.77 -12.87
CA ASP A 22 2.40 10.13 -13.27
C ASP A 22 3.89 10.25 -13.65
N ALA A 23 4.78 9.62 -12.88
CA ALA A 23 6.21 9.56 -13.19
C ALA A 23 6.50 8.79 -14.48
N GLY A 24 5.73 7.72 -14.72
CA GLY A 24 5.80 6.87 -15.91
C GLY A 24 5.14 7.49 -17.14
N ARG A 25 4.29 8.52 -17.01
CA ARG A 25 3.46 9.07 -18.09
C ARG A 25 4.16 9.34 -19.42
N PRO A 26 5.43 9.83 -19.47
CA PRO A 26 6.14 9.98 -20.73
C PRO A 26 6.43 8.66 -21.48
N HIS A 27 6.35 7.52 -20.78
CA HIS A 27 6.62 6.16 -21.26
C HIS A 27 5.46 5.20 -20.96
N ASN A 28 4.30 5.69 -20.49
CA ASN A 28 3.25 4.85 -19.93
C ASN A 28 2.70 3.86 -20.95
N ASP A 29 2.59 2.62 -20.51
CA ASP A 29 1.91 1.57 -21.24
C ASP A 29 0.40 1.72 -21.03
N TRP A 30 -0.27 2.31 -22.02
CA TRP A 30 -1.71 2.18 -22.15
C TRP A 30 -2.01 0.75 -22.60
N LEU A 31 -2.57 -0.05 -21.70
CA LEU A 31 -2.82 -1.48 -21.93
C LEU A 31 -4.32 -1.76 -21.94
N PRO A 32 -4.82 -2.62 -22.83
CA PRO A 32 -6.22 -3.00 -22.85
C PRO A 32 -6.56 -3.89 -21.64
N ASP A 33 -7.72 -3.65 -21.02
CA ASP A 33 -8.33 -4.56 -20.05
C ASP A 33 -9.00 -5.78 -20.74
N GLU A 34 -9.62 -6.66 -19.95
CA GLU A 34 -10.30 -7.85 -20.47
C GLU A 34 -11.47 -7.56 -21.43
N HIS A 35 -11.94 -6.30 -21.48
CA HIS A 35 -12.97 -5.82 -22.38
C HIS A 35 -12.40 -5.03 -23.57
N GLY A 36 -11.07 -4.92 -23.68
CA GLY A 36 -10.39 -4.17 -24.73
C GLY A 36 -10.35 -2.66 -24.50
N VAL A 37 -10.72 -2.17 -23.31
CA VAL A 37 -10.65 -0.74 -22.98
C VAL A 37 -9.23 -0.40 -22.56
N MET A 38 -8.64 0.61 -23.20
CA MET A 38 -7.29 1.07 -22.85
C MET A 38 -7.29 1.71 -21.46
N ARG A 39 -6.42 1.22 -20.59
CA ARG A 39 -6.20 1.71 -19.22
C ARG A 39 -4.80 2.25 -19.09
N GLU A 40 -4.67 3.36 -18.37
CA GLU A 40 -3.37 3.84 -17.89
C GLU A 40 -2.90 2.87 -16.80
N ALA A 41 -1.86 2.10 -17.08
CA ALA A 41 -1.41 1.00 -16.24
C ALA A 41 -0.09 1.32 -15.54
N PHE A 42 0.07 0.76 -14.35
CA PHE A 42 1.31 0.76 -13.58
C PHE A 42 1.95 -0.62 -13.62
N TYR A 43 3.26 -0.67 -13.90
CA TYR A 43 4.07 -1.89 -13.91
C TYR A 43 4.79 -2.06 -12.57
N HIS A 44 4.40 -3.07 -11.79
CA HIS A 44 4.96 -3.31 -10.46
C HIS A 44 6.20 -4.23 -10.46
N MET A 45 6.74 -4.58 -11.64
CA MET A 45 8.02 -5.27 -11.84
C MET A 45 8.25 -6.58 -11.06
N HIS A 46 7.22 -7.18 -10.47
CA HIS A 46 7.37 -8.25 -9.46
C HIS A 46 8.30 -7.89 -8.29
N MET A 47 8.42 -6.61 -7.94
CA MET A 47 9.15 -6.20 -6.74
C MET A 47 8.26 -6.37 -5.51
N SER A 48 8.78 -7.03 -4.46
CA SER A 48 7.98 -7.36 -3.27
C SER A 48 7.30 -6.14 -2.63
N CYS A 49 7.93 -4.97 -2.63
CA CYS A 49 7.31 -3.75 -2.09
C CYS A 49 5.98 -3.40 -2.80
N TRP A 50 5.91 -3.62 -4.11
CA TRP A 50 4.73 -3.33 -4.89
C TRP A 50 3.80 -4.53 -5.00
N GLU A 51 4.30 -5.76 -5.12
CA GLU A 51 3.45 -6.97 -5.15
C GLU A 51 2.54 -7.09 -3.92
N TRP A 52 3.07 -6.74 -2.74
CA TRP A 52 2.31 -6.79 -1.50
C TRP A 52 1.37 -5.59 -1.34
N SER A 53 1.67 -4.46 -1.98
CA SER A 53 0.76 -3.31 -2.02
C SER A 53 -0.37 -3.53 -3.02
N THR A 54 -0.09 -4.15 -4.17
CA THR A 54 -1.08 -4.48 -5.18
C THR A 54 -2.03 -5.56 -4.69
N SER A 55 -1.55 -6.55 -3.93
CA SER A 55 -2.43 -7.54 -3.29
C SER A 55 -3.44 -6.89 -2.33
N VAL A 56 -3.00 -5.93 -1.50
CA VAL A 56 -3.89 -5.17 -0.60
C VAL A 56 -4.90 -4.37 -1.41
N LEU A 57 -4.42 -3.63 -2.42
CA LEU A 57 -5.25 -2.77 -3.25
C LEU A 57 -6.27 -3.57 -4.09
N GLU A 58 -5.91 -4.76 -4.56
CA GLU A 58 -6.82 -5.63 -5.31
C GLU A 58 -7.90 -6.22 -4.40
N GLU A 59 -7.52 -6.65 -3.20
CA GLU A 59 -8.46 -7.20 -2.21
C GLU A 59 -9.54 -6.17 -1.84
N VAL A 60 -9.14 -4.92 -1.54
CA VAL A 60 -10.07 -3.82 -1.25
C VAL A 60 -10.78 -3.27 -2.50
N GLY A 61 -10.43 -3.74 -3.70
CA GLY A 61 -11.04 -3.32 -4.97
C GLY A 61 -10.63 -1.93 -5.46
N ALA A 62 -9.48 -1.42 -5.00
CA ALA A 62 -8.93 -0.14 -5.43
C ALA A 62 -8.17 -0.21 -6.76
N ILE A 63 -7.64 -1.39 -7.10
CA ILE A 63 -7.00 -1.65 -8.39
C ILE A 63 -7.50 -2.96 -8.99
N LYS A 64 -7.14 -3.20 -10.25
CA LYS A 64 -7.29 -4.49 -10.91
C LYS A 64 -6.02 -4.87 -11.65
N THR A 65 -5.60 -6.12 -11.48
CA THR A 65 -4.52 -6.70 -12.27
C THR A 65 -4.97 -6.94 -13.71
N LEU A 66 -4.21 -6.43 -14.68
CA LEU A 66 -4.41 -6.72 -16.09
C LEU A 66 -3.97 -8.17 -16.36
N GLN A 67 -4.79 -8.99 -16.98
CA GLN A 67 -4.35 -10.35 -17.34
C GLN A 67 -3.78 -10.38 -18.75
N MET A 68 -2.45 -10.56 -18.85
CA MET A 68 -1.79 -10.92 -20.10
C MET A 68 -1.73 -12.46 -20.17
N HIS A 69 -2.73 -13.07 -20.81
CA HIS A 69 -3.02 -14.51 -20.88
C HIS A 69 -3.68 -15.13 -19.61
N PRO A 70 -4.60 -16.11 -19.78
CA PRO A 70 -5.38 -16.72 -18.69
C PRO A 70 -4.57 -17.42 -17.59
N ASN A 71 -3.28 -17.69 -17.83
CA ASN A 71 -2.43 -18.51 -16.96
C ASN A 71 -1.24 -17.73 -16.37
N ARG A 72 -1.21 -16.39 -16.50
CA ARG A 72 -0.12 -15.56 -15.97
C ARG A 72 -0.70 -14.34 -15.25
N SER A 73 -0.27 -14.13 -14.01
CA SER A 73 -0.42 -12.82 -13.38
C SER A 73 0.44 -11.84 -14.17
N SER A 74 -0.17 -10.82 -14.76
CA SER A 74 0.62 -9.73 -15.34
C SER A 74 1.05 -8.82 -14.19
N PRO A 75 2.30 -8.35 -14.21
CA PRO A 75 2.76 -7.33 -13.27
C PRO A 75 2.19 -5.92 -13.54
N TYR A 76 1.15 -5.82 -14.37
CA TYR A 76 0.49 -4.56 -14.65
C TYR A 76 -0.85 -4.52 -13.95
N SER A 77 -1.13 -3.40 -13.29
CA SER A 77 -2.42 -3.15 -12.67
C SER A 77 -2.89 -1.75 -13.05
N TYR A 78 -4.20 -1.51 -12.98
CA TYR A 78 -4.76 -0.19 -13.19
C TYR A 78 -5.68 0.20 -12.02
N PRO A 79 -5.75 1.50 -11.65
CA PRO A 79 -6.67 1.98 -10.64
C PRO A 79 -8.14 1.80 -11.06
N LEU A 80 -8.95 1.29 -10.13
CA LEU A 80 -10.42 1.25 -10.24
C LEU A 80 -11.10 2.39 -9.49
N MET A 81 -10.37 3.08 -8.62
CA MET A 81 -10.84 4.24 -7.89
C MET A 81 -9.77 5.35 -7.86
N THR A 82 -10.23 6.59 -7.86
CA THR A 82 -9.43 7.79 -7.66
C THR A 82 -9.02 7.96 -6.20
N LEU A 83 -8.04 8.84 -5.94
CA LEU A 83 -7.65 9.20 -4.57
C LEU A 83 -8.81 9.84 -3.79
N ASP A 84 -9.63 10.68 -4.42
CA ASP A 84 -10.79 11.28 -3.76
C ASP A 84 -11.85 10.25 -3.38
N GLU A 85 -12.09 9.26 -4.24
CA GLU A 85 -12.99 8.13 -3.93
C GLU A 85 -12.43 7.26 -2.81
N CYS A 86 -11.13 6.93 -2.86
CA CYS A 86 -10.46 6.16 -1.81
C CYS A 86 -10.54 6.86 -0.44
N ARG A 87 -10.41 8.20 -0.41
CA ARG A 87 -10.46 9.00 0.82
C ARG A 87 -11.79 8.89 1.57
N VAL A 88 -12.89 8.70 0.84
CA VAL A 88 -14.25 8.61 1.42
C VAL A 88 -14.81 7.18 1.42
N ALA A 89 -14.06 6.22 0.91
CA ALA A 89 -14.46 4.82 0.88
C ALA A 89 -14.51 4.22 2.30
N ASP A 90 -15.47 3.33 2.53
CA ASP A 90 -15.57 2.58 3.78
C ASP A 90 -14.78 1.27 3.68
N PHE A 91 -13.65 1.22 4.38
CA PHE A 91 -12.82 0.02 4.52
C PHE A 91 -12.98 -0.64 5.90
N SER A 92 -14.05 -0.36 6.64
CA SER A 92 -14.27 -0.85 8.01
C SER A 92 -14.18 -2.37 8.15
N GLU A 93 -14.51 -3.11 7.10
CA GLU A 93 -14.39 -4.57 7.04
C GLU A 93 -12.95 -5.10 6.98
N PHE A 94 -11.97 -4.24 6.66
CA PHE A 94 -10.55 -4.56 6.63
C PHE A 94 -9.80 -4.07 7.88
N GLU A 95 -10.45 -3.30 8.75
CA GLU A 95 -9.85 -2.72 9.96
C GLU A 95 -9.62 -3.79 11.05
N THR A 96 -8.58 -4.60 10.86
CA THR A 96 -8.09 -5.61 11.83
C THR A 96 -6.62 -5.37 12.15
N PHE A 97 -6.18 -5.87 13.30
CA PHE A 97 -4.77 -5.76 13.67
C PHE A 97 -3.85 -6.55 12.73
N ASP A 98 -4.31 -7.68 12.20
CA ASP A 98 -3.53 -8.50 11.27
C ASP A 98 -3.34 -7.79 9.92
N ASN A 99 -4.41 -7.19 9.39
CA ASN A 99 -4.33 -6.36 8.19
C ASN A 99 -3.50 -5.11 8.41
N TYR A 100 -3.59 -4.49 9.59
CA TYR A 100 -2.69 -3.40 9.97
C TYR A 100 -1.22 -3.86 9.93
N CYS A 101 -0.90 -5.03 10.50
CA CYS A 101 0.48 -5.54 10.48
C CYS A 101 0.94 -5.85 9.06
N TYR A 102 0.07 -6.44 8.23
CA TYR A 102 0.36 -6.68 6.82
C TYR A 102 0.62 -5.38 6.07
N ALA A 103 -0.30 -4.42 6.16
CA ALA A 103 -0.15 -3.13 5.50
C ALA A 103 1.08 -2.38 6.02
N MET A 104 1.35 -2.36 7.32
CA MET A 104 2.53 -1.68 7.85
C MET A 104 3.85 -2.33 7.41
N PHE A 105 3.89 -3.67 7.31
CA PHE A 105 5.03 -4.38 6.75
C PHE A 105 5.26 -4.03 5.27
N THR A 106 4.19 -4.04 4.46
CA THR A 106 4.23 -3.63 3.06
C THR A 106 4.69 -2.18 2.92
N PHE A 107 4.15 -1.27 3.74
CA PHE A 107 4.50 0.13 3.74
C PHE A 107 5.96 0.38 4.12
N ARG A 108 6.50 -0.41 5.07
CA ARG A 108 7.94 -0.39 5.38
C ARG A 108 8.79 -0.73 4.16
N GLN A 109 8.40 -1.73 3.36
CA GLN A 109 9.14 -2.06 2.14
C GLN A 109 9.11 -0.91 1.12
N LEU A 110 7.99 -0.18 1.00
CA LEU A 110 7.90 1.01 0.16
C LEU A 110 8.81 2.13 0.66
N ILE A 111 8.87 2.36 1.98
CA ILE A 111 9.79 3.34 2.58
C ILE A 111 11.23 2.99 2.24
N ASP A 112 11.65 1.73 2.41
CA ASP A 112 13.04 1.29 2.16
C ASP A 112 13.45 1.48 0.69
N GLN A 113 12.52 1.38 -0.25
CA GLN A 113 12.79 1.60 -1.69
C GLN A 113 12.86 3.08 -2.09
N THR A 114 12.20 3.95 -1.33
CA THR A 114 11.99 5.36 -1.71
C THR A 114 12.79 6.35 -0.87
N SER A 115 13.32 5.91 0.27
CA SER A 115 14.02 6.76 1.23
C SER A 115 15.53 6.58 1.11
N ALA A 116 16.26 7.70 1.11
CA ALA A 116 17.71 7.69 0.98
C ALA A 116 18.44 7.18 2.25
N ARG A 117 17.75 7.14 3.39
CA ARG A 117 18.27 6.68 4.69
C ARG A 117 17.31 5.69 5.31
N GLU A 118 17.86 4.65 5.95
CA GLU A 118 17.09 3.50 6.45
C GLU A 118 16.02 3.80 7.51
N ASP A 119 16.14 4.93 8.22
CA ASP A 119 15.26 5.30 9.33
C ASP A 119 14.54 6.64 9.10
N GLU A 120 14.47 7.11 7.86
CA GLU A 120 13.74 8.32 7.45
C GLU A 120 12.65 7.97 6.44
N VAL A 121 11.53 8.70 6.50
CA VAL A 121 10.48 8.61 5.48
C VAL A 121 10.66 9.76 4.50
N ASN A 122 10.83 9.44 3.21
CA ASN A 122 10.87 10.44 2.15
C ASN A 122 9.47 11.04 1.91
N LEU A 123 9.20 12.20 2.51
CA LEU A 123 7.89 12.88 2.39
C LEU A 123 7.58 13.38 0.98
N ALA A 124 8.58 13.56 0.10
CA ALA A 124 8.36 14.05 -1.26
C ALA A 124 7.61 13.05 -2.16
N VAL A 125 7.56 11.78 -1.76
CA VAL A 125 6.83 10.71 -2.46
C VAL A 125 5.66 10.15 -1.64
N ARG A 126 5.28 10.84 -0.56
CA ARG A 126 4.14 10.46 0.28
C ARG A 126 2.98 11.39 0.02
N SER A 127 1.79 10.94 0.39
CA SER A 127 0.61 11.77 0.18
C SER A 127 0.64 13.00 1.09
N PRO A 128 -0.02 14.11 0.71
CA PRO A 128 -0.20 15.27 1.59
C PRO A 128 -0.89 14.93 2.93
N GLN A 129 -1.58 13.79 3.01
CA GLN A 129 -2.29 13.35 4.20
C GLN A 129 -1.42 12.50 5.13
N PHE A 130 -0.24 12.04 4.68
CA PHE A 130 0.59 11.08 5.41
C PHE A 130 0.87 11.50 6.85
N LEU A 131 1.24 12.77 7.08
CA LEU A 131 1.56 13.28 8.41
C LEU A 131 0.38 13.16 9.37
N GLU A 132 -0.82 13.56 8.94
CA GLU A 132 -2.00 13.58 9.80
C GLU A 132 -2.65 12.19 9.89
N ALA A 133 -2.80 11.51 8.75
CA ALA A 133 -3.57 10.27 8.63
C ALA A 133 -2.79 9.02 9.07
N VAL A 134 -1.46 9.02 8.94
CA VAL A 134 -0.60 7.88 9.26
C VAL A 134 0.39 8.21 10.36
N ALA A 135 1.33 9.13 10.12
CA ALA A 135 2.47 9.34 11.00
C ALA A 135 2.05 9.79 12.40
N SER A 136 1.15 10.78 12.49
CA SER A 136 0.65 11.24 13.79
C SER A 136 -0.06 10.13 14.54
N LYS A 137 -0.70 9.17 13.84
CA LYS A 137 -1.56 8.13 14.42
C LYS A 137 -0.81 6.86 14.82
N ASP A 138 0.46 6.73 14.46
CA ASP A 138 1.22 5.52 14.74
C ASP A 138 2.53 5.82 15.47
N ASP A 139 2.78 5.10 16.57
CA ASP A 139 3.99 5.26 17.36
C ASP A 139 5.27 4.71 16.68
N VAL A 140 5.13 4.07 15.52
CA VAL A 140 6.23 3.73 14.61
C VAL A 140 6.83 4.98 13.94
N PHE A 141 6.09 6.08 13.82
CA PHE A 141 6.53 7.28 13.13
C PHE A 141 6.62 8.49 14.09
N PRO A 142 7.73 8.67 14.82
CA PRO A 142 7.93 9.92 15.52
C PRO A 142 8.08 11.06 14.50
N VAL A 143 7.26 12.08 14.67
CA VAL A 143 7.34 13.34 13.93
C VAL A 143 8.28 14.24 14.72
N GLU A 144 9.47 14.48 14.17
CA GLU A 144 10.49 15.34 14.81
C GLU A 144 10.31 16.81 14.38
N ASP A 145 9.89 17.04 13.13
CA ASP A 145 9.59 18.35 12.54
C ASP A 145 8.59 18.20 11.38
N ILE A 146 8.11 19.31 10.81
CA ILE A 146 7.17 19.36 9.68
C ILE A 146 7.70 18.58 8.46
N ASP A 147 9.01 18.62 8.24
CA ASP A 147 9.66 17.99 7.08
C ASP A 147 10.42 16.70 7.42
N CYS A 148 10.36 16.24 8.67
CA CYS A 148 11.14 15.08 9.11
C CYS A 148 10.29 14.08 9.91
N VAL A 149 10.02 12.94 9.28
CA VAL A 149 9.43 11.77 9.93
C VAL A 149 10.47 10.66 9.95
N LYS A 150 10.78 10.16 11.15
CA LYS A 150 11.65 8.99 11.31
C LYS A 150 10.84 7.72 11.34
N PHE A 151 11.53 6.59 11.18
CA PHE A 151 10.97 5.26 11.35
C PHE A 151 11.57 4.58 12.58
N ARG A 152 10.76 4.31 13.60
CA ARG A 152 11.18 3.59 14.80
C ARG A 152 11.17 2.09 14.59
N ARG A 153 12.33 1.56 14.22
CA ARG A 153 12.53 0.12 14.00
C ARG A 153 12.20 -0.73 15.23
N ASP A 154 12.52 -0.24 16.43
CA ASP A 154 12.21 -0.95 17.69
C ASP A 154 10.70 -1.15 17.89
N ARG A 155 9.91 -0.10 17.67
CA ARG A 155 8.44 -0.15 17.75
C ARG A 155 7.83 -1.01 16.65
N PHE A 156 8.35 -0.91 15.43
CA PHE A 156 7.91 -1.75 14.33
C PHE A 156 8.17 -3.24 14.61
N GLU A 157 9.35 -3.59 15.13
CA GLU A 157 9.68 -4.97 15.49
C GLU A 157 8.74 -5.51 16.58
N GLU A 158 8.56 -4.74 17.65
CA GLU A 158 7.66 -5.10 18.77
C GLU A 158 6.22 -5.33 18.31
N LYS A 159 5.69 -4.41 17.50
CA LYS A 159 4.27 -4.33 17.15
C LYS A 159 3.90 -5.16 15.93
N VAL A 160 4.66 -5.03 14.84
CA VAL A 160 4.35 -5.63 13.54
C VAL A 160 5.06 -6.96 13.36
N MET A 161 6.37 -7.02 13.61
CA MET A 161 7.14 -8.22 13.31
C MET A 161 6.88 -9.36 14.30
N THR A 162 6.58 -9.07 15.56
CA THR A 162 6.11 -10.09 16.52
C THR A 162 4.89 -10.82 15.96
N ARG A 163 3.95 -10.09 15.37
CA ARG A 163 2.76 -10.67 14.74
C ARG A 163 3.08 -11.39 13.44
N TRP A 164 3.93 -10.81 12.61
CA TRP A 164 4.34 -11.37 11.31
C TRP A 164 5.08 -12.71 11.38
N ARG A 165 5.81 -12.92 12.48
CA ARG A 165 6.59 -14.14 12.73
C ARG A 165 5.74 -15.28 13.31
N ASP A 166 4.49 -15.01 13.69
CA ASP A 166 3.56 -16.02 14.20
C ASP A 166 3.19 -17.01 13.06
N PRO A 167 3.58 -18.30 13.15
CA PRO A 167 3.36 -19.28 12.10
C PRO A 167 1.87 -19.64 11.89
N MET A 168 0.99 -19.33 12.84
CA MET A 168 -0.43 -19.73 12.79
C MET A 168 -1.25 -18.86 11.82
N GLN A 169 -0.72 -17.76 11.32
CA GLN A 169 -1.41 -16.88 10.38
C GLN A 169 -0.75 -16.91 9.01
N ARG A 170 -1.51 -17.32 7.99
CA ARG A 170 -1.12 -17.06 6.62
C ARG A 170 -1.02 -15.55 6.45
N ARG A 171 0.10 -15.07 5.90
CA ARG A 171 0.34 -13.67 5.54
C ARG A 171 -0.60 -13.29 4.40
N ILE A 172 -1.85 -13.04 4.74
CA ILE A 172 -2.95 -12.77 3.81
C ILE A 172 -3.67 -11.54 4.34
N PHE A 173 -3.79 -10.54 3.48
CA PHE A 173 -4.69 -9.43 3.70
C PHE A 173 -6.10 -9.87 3.32
N GLN A 174 -7.08 -9.74 4.22
CA GLN A 174 -8.42 -10.27 3.99
C GLN A 174 -9.51 -9.53 4.78
N ARG A 175 -10.76 -9.65 4.35
CA ARG A 175 -11.93 -9.16 5.09
C ARG A 175 -12.03 -9.83 6.47
N LYS A 176 -12.61 -9.12 7.45
CA LYS A 176 -12.88 -9.62 8.82
C LYS A 176 -13.56 -10.98 8.85
N ASP A 177 -14.47 -11.22 7.92
CA ASP A 177 -15.30 -12.43 7.89
C ASP A 177 -14.59 -13.63 7.22
N GLY A 178 -13.32 -13.48 6.80
CA GLY A 178 -12.52 -14.53 6.17
C GLY A 178 -12.97 -14.93 4.77
N ALA A 179 -13.92 -14.19 4.18
CA ALA A 179 -14.35 -14.41 2.80
C ALA A 179 -13.27 -13.90 1.83
N GLN A 180 -12.73 -14.82 1.02
CA GLN A 180 -11.90 -14.49 -0.16
C GLN A 180 -12.84 -14.26 -1.36
N LYS A 181 -12.53 -13.27 -2.19
CA LYS A 181 -13.21 -13.05 -3.48
C LYS A 181 -12.94 -14.20 -4.46
#